data_AF-A0A3D1ZID3-F1
#
_entry.id   AF-A0A3D1ZID3-F1
#
_cell.length_a   1.000
_cell.length_b   1.000
_cell.length_c   1.000
_cell.angle_alpha   90.00
_cell.angle_beta   90.00
_cell.angle_gamma   90.00
#
_symmetry.space_group_name_H-M   'P 1'
#
loop_
_entity.id
_entity.type
_entity.pdbx_description
1 polymer ?
#
loop_
_entity_poly.entity_id
_entity_poly.type
_entity_poly.pdbx_seq_one_letter_code
_entity_poly.pdbx_strand_id
1 'polypeptide(L)'
;KVGAATEVELKEKKNRVEDALSATRAAVEEGIVPGGGLAVIRARAAMDSLDLTGDEATGAAVLSKSLESPIKLISENTGVSGEVILNQSLESEGDWGYDAEAGEFCHLLERGIMDPTKVTRAAIENAASVAAMVLTTE
;
A
#
# COMPACT_ATOMS: atom_id res chain seq x y z
N LYS A 1 27.84 -10.34 -2.06
CA LYS A 1 27.86 -11.47 -1.10
C LYS A 1 27.35 -10.93 0.23
N VAL A 2 26.24 -11.46 0.74
CA VAL A 2 25.66 -11.06 2.03
C VAL A 2 26.30 -11.93 3.11
N GLY A 3 26.74 -11.33 4.23
CA GLY A 3 27.34 -12.05 5.36
C GLY A 3 26.44 -12.02 6.60
N ALA A 4 26.41 -13.11 7.36
CA ALA A 4 25.69 -13.21 8.63
C ALA A 4 26.34 -14.24 9.57
N ALA A 5 26.01 -14.17 10.86
CA ALA A 5 26.60 -15.03 11.89
C ALA A 5 25.90 -16.40 11.97
N THR A 6 24.63 -16.49 11.56
CA THR A 6 23.85 -17.74 11.50
C THR A 6 23.22 -17.95 10.13
N GLU A 7 22.86 -19.19 9.79
CA GLU A 7 22.19 -19.51 8.53
C GLU A 7 20.82 -18.83 8.40
N VAL A 8 20.11 -18.67 9.52
CA VAL A 8 18.79 -18.02 9.59
C VAL A 8 18.94 -16.53 9.25
N GLU A 9 19.89 -15.84 9.87
CA GLU A 9 20.19 -14.44 9.56
C GLU A 9 20.70 -14.27 8.13
N LEU A 10 21.49 -15.22 7.62
CA LEU A 10 21.99 -15.18 6.25
C LEU A 10 20.83 -15.22 5.25
N LYS A 11 19.85 -16.10 5.51
CA LYS A 11 18.66 -16.26 4.68
C LYS A 11 17.76 -15.02 4.74
N GLU A 12 17.54 -14.47 5.92
CA GLU A 12 16.74 -13.24 6.11
C GLU A 12 17.38 -12.05 5.38
N LYS A 13 18.68 -11.81 5.58
CA LYS A 13 19.37 -10.71 4.90
C LYS A 13 19.42 -10.91 3.39
N LYS A 14 19.56 -12.16 2.92
CA LYS A 14 19.53 -12.45 1.49
C LYS A 14 18.18 -12.10 0.88
N ASN A 15 17.09 -12.55 1.49
CA ASN A 15 15.73 -12.26 1.02
C ASN A 15 15.48 -10.75 0.96
N ARG A 16 15.84 -10.01 2.02
CA ARG A 16 15.74 -8.55 2.03
C ARG A 16 16.50 -7.86 0.91
N VAL A 17 17.69 -8.33 0.58
CA VAL A 17 18.49 -7.77 -0.51
C VAL A 17 17.85 -8.07 -1.86
N GLU A 18 17.28 -9.27 -2.04
CA GLU A 18 16.56 -9.64 -3.25
C GLU A 18 15.27 -8.83 -3.41
N ASP A 19 14.53 -8.59 -2.32
CA ASP A 19 13.34 -7.75 -2.29
C ASP A 19 13.68 -6.29 -2.63
N ALA A 20 14.72 -5.73 -2.01
CA ALA A 20 15.17 -4.36 -2.29
C ALA A 20 15.66 -4.19 -3.74
N LEU A 21 16.37 -5.19 -4.29
CA LEU A 21 16.80 -5.17 -5.69
C LEU A 21 15.60 -5.23 -6.64
N SER A 22 14.58 -6.02 -6.32
CA SER A 22 13.38 -6.14 -7.13
C SER A 22 12.53 -4.86 -7.07
N ALA A 23 12.40 -4.27 -5.88
CA ALA A 23 11.69 -3.00 -5.67
C ALA A 23 12.35 -1.84 -6.42
N THR A 24 13.69 -1.72 -6.36
CA THR A 24 14.41 -0.68 -7.09
C THR A 24 14.30 -0.83 -8.60
N ARG A 25 14.32 -2.06 -9.13
CA ARG A 25 14.04 -2.31 -10.55
C ARG A 25 12.62 -1.88 -10.94
N ALA A 26 11.63 -2.27 -10.13
CA ALA A 26 10.24 -1.90 -10.35
C ALA A 26 10.03 -0.37 -10.32
N ALA A 27 10.75 0.33 -9.44
CA ALA A 27 10.71 1.78 -9.33
C ALA A 27 11.32 2.48 -10.57
N VAL A 28 12.36 1.90 -11.15
CA VAL A 28 12.96 2.42 -12.40
C VAL A 28 12.03 2.22 -13.61
N GLU A 29 11.27 1.11 -13.64
CA GLU A 29 10.38 0.79 -14.75
C GLU A 29 9.12 1.66 -14.79
N GLU A 30 8.47 1.88 -13.64
CA GLU A 30 7.14 2.51 -13.58
C GLU A 30 7.05 3.70 -12.61
N GLY A 31 8.17 4.13 -12.07
CA GLY A 31 8.25 5.22 -11.12
C GLY A 31 7.85 4.81 -9.69
N ILE A 32 7.61 5.84 -8.89
CA ILE A 32 7.43 5.79 -7.45
C ILE A 32 6.17 6.54 -7.06
N VAL A 33 5.56 6.11 -5.96
CA VAL A 33 4.41 6.77 -5.35
C VAL A 33 4.62 6.90 -3.83
N PRO A 34 3.88 7.79 -3.14
CA PRO A 34 3.93 7.87 -1.69
C PRO A 34 3.60 6.52 -1.03
N GLY A 35 4.46 6.06 -0.14
CA GLY A 35 4.31 4.76 0.51
C GLY A 35 3.25 4.74 1.62
N GLY A 36 3.34 3.76 2.51
CA GLY A 36 2.51 3.72 3.73
C GLY A 36 1.02 3.52 3.47
N GLY A 37 0.65 3.03 2.28
CA GLY A 37 -0.74 2.91 1.84
C GLY A 37 -1.37 4.22 1.34
N LEU A 38 -0.66 5.36 1.40
CA LEU A 38 -1.20 6.67 1.02
C LEU A 38 -1.57 6.73 -0.47
N ALA A 39 -0.71 6.22 -1.36
CA ALA A 39 -0.97 6.22 -2.80
C ALA A 39 -2.32 5.58 -3.16
N VAL A 40 -2.69 4.51 -2.45
CA VAL A 40 -3.93 3.77 -2.67
C VAL A 40 -5.14 4.59 -2.21
N ILE A 41 -5.02 5.30 -1.08
CA ILE A 41 -6.05 6.23 -0.60
C ILE A 41 -6.28 7.36 -1.60
N ARG A 42 -5.21 7.93 -2.18
CA ARG A 42 -5.32 8.98 -3.19
C ARG A 42 -5.97 8.46 -4.48
N ALA A 43 -5.62 7.25 -4.90
CA ALA A 43 -6.21 6.61 -6.08
C ALA A 43 -7.71 6.34 -5.94
N ARG A 44 -8.22 6.20 -4.70
CA ARG A 44 -9.64 5.96 -4.41
C ARG A 44 -10.57 7.01 -5.02
N ALA A 45 -10.15 8.28 -5.07
CA ALA A 45 -10.96 9.37 -5.63
C ALA A 45 -11.29 9.17 -7.13
N ALA A 46 -10.49 8.40 -7.87
CA ALA A 46 -10.78 8.08 -9.27
C ALA A 46 -12.06 7.25 -9.41
N MET A 47 -12.44 6.48 -8.38
CA MET A 47 -13.64 5.65 -8.40
C MET A 47 -14.93 6.47 -8.39
N ASP A 48 -14.90 7.68 -7.81
CA ASP A 48 -16.08 8.55 -7.72
C ASP A 48 -16.51 9.09 -9.10
N SER A 49 -15.64 8.98 -10.11
CA SER A 49 -15.93 9.38 -11.49
C SER A 49 -16.61 8.29 -12.32
N LEU A 50 -16.77 7.08 -11.76
CA LEU A 50 -17.38 5.95 -12.46
C LEU A 50 -18.91 6.00 -12.34
N ASP A 51 -19.60 5.97 -13.47
CA ASP A 51 -21.06 5.86 -13.52
C ASP A 51 -21.47 4.38 -13.44
N LEU A 52 -21.60 3.87 -12.22
CA LEU A 52 -21.91 2.47 -11.93
C LEU A 52 -23.28 2.33 -11.26
N THR A 53 -23.97 1.23 -11.54
CA THR A 53 -25.29 0.94 -10.93
C THR A 53 -25.38 -0.52 -10.48
N GLY A 54 -26.31 -0.81 -9.56
CA GLY A 54 -26.57 -2.17 -9.10
C GLY A 54 -25.35 -2.86 -8.46
N ASP A 55 -25.04 -4.06 -8.93
CA ASP A 55 -23.97 -4.91 -8.38
C ASP A 55 -22.57 -4.31 -8.62
N GLU A 56 -22.37 -3.61 -9.73
CA GLU A 56 -21.09 -2.96 -10.05
C GLU A 56 -20.78 -1.83 -9.05
N ALA A 57 -21.79 -1.03 -8.70
CA ALA A 57 -21.65 0.01 -7.68
C ALA A 57 -21.34 -0.58 -6.30
N THR A 58 -21.93 -1.73 -5.98
CA THR A 58 -21.65 -2.46 -4.74
C THR A 58 -20.21 -2.97 -4.72
N GLY A 59 -19.74 -3.56 -5.83
CA GLY A 59 -18.35 -4.02 -5.97
C GLY A 59 -17.34 -2.88 -5.84
N ALA A 60 -17.61 -1.72 -6.45
CA ALA A 60 -16.81 -0.52 -6.29
C ALA A 60 -16.78 -0.04 -4.82
N ALA A 61 -17.92 -0.04 -4.11
CA ALA A 61 -17.94 0.34 -2.70
C ALA A 61 -17.09 -0.61 -1.83
N VAL A 62 -17.13 -1.92 -2.11
CA VAL A 62 -16.32 -2.93 -1.41
C VAL A 62 -14.84 -2.73 -1.68
N LEU A 63 -14.44 -2.51 -2.94
CA LEU A 63 -13.06 -2.22 -3.29
C LEU A 63 -12.57 -0.95 -2.59
N SER A 64 -13.33 0.16 -2.71
CA SER A 64 -13.04 1.46 -2.08
C SER A 64 -12.79 1.33 -0.57
N LYS A 65 -13.62 0.56 0.13
CA LYS A 65 -13.41 0.28 1.56
C LYS A 65 -12.18 -0.58 1.82
N SER A 66 -11.92 -1.58 0.97
CA SER A 66 -10.77 -2.49 1.12
C SER A 66 -9.43 -1.77 0.95
N LEU A 67 -9.39 -0.75 0.09
CA LEU A 67 -8.23 0.12 -0.13
C LEU A 67 -7.80 0.89 1.13
N GLU A 68 -8.65 1.01 2.14
CA GLU A 68 -8.29 1.62 3.44
C GLU A 68 -7.45 0.71 4.33
N SER A 69 -7.44 -0.59 4.07
CA SER A 69 -6.83 -1.59 4.95
C SER A 69 -5.31 -1.42 5.11
N PRO A 70 -4.52 -1.13 4.05
CA PRO A 70 -3.06 -1.03 4.17
C PRO A 70 -2.61 0.04 5.18
N ILE A 71 -3.17 1.25 5.11
CA ILE A 71 -2.78 2.34 6.02
C ILE A 71 -3.22 2.06 7.47
N LYS A 72 -4.40 1.45 7.66
CA LYS A 72 -4.89 1.05 8.98
C LYS A 72 -3.99 0.01 9.62
N LEU A 73 -3.68 -1.06 8.90
CA LEU A 73 -2.82 -2.14 9.39
C LEU A 73 -1.44 -1.65 9.78
N ILE A 74 -0.83 -0.77 8.96
CA ILE A 74 0.47 -0.17 9.27
C ILE A 74 0.39 0.65 10.57
N SER A 75 -0.63 1.49 10.71
CA SER A 75 -0.84 2.28 11.93
C SER A 75 -1.08 1.39 13.16
N GLU A 76 -1.94 0.39 13.05
CA GLU A 76 -2.31 -0.50 14.15
C GLU A 76 -1.12 -1.31 14.66
N ASN A 77 -0.20 -1.71 13.76
CA ASN A 77 1.07 -2.35 14.14
C ASN A 77 1.95 -1.47 15.02
N THR A 78 1.74 -0.16 15.03
CA THR A 78 2.44 0.82 15.89
C THR A 78 1.66 1.19 17.15
N GLY A 79 0.48 0.57 17.38
CA GLY A 79 -0.38 0.87 18.52
C GLY A 79 -1.21 2.15 18.37
N VAL A 80 -1.21 2.76 17.19
CA VAL A 80 -2.01 3.96 16.86
C VAL A 80 -3.25 3.54 16.08
N SER A 81 -4.39 4.17 16.37
CA SER A 81 -5.66 3.84 15.71
C SER A 81 -5.60 4.12 14.20
N GLY A 82 -5.77 3.07 13.40
CA GLY A 82 -5.80 3.16 11.94
C GLY A 82 -6.86 4.13 11.41
N GLU A 83 -8.01 4.19 12.08
CA GLU A 83 -9.14 5.04 11.71
C GLU A 83 -8.81 6.52 11.87
N VAL A 84 -8.07 6.88 12.92
CA VAL A 84 -7.60 8.25 13.15
C VAL A 84 -6.61 8.64 12.04
N ILE A 85 -5.65 7.77 11.74
CA ILE A 85 -4.63 8.03 10.70
C ILE A 85 -5.27 8.09 9.31
N LEU A 86 -6.23 7.22 9.00
CA LEU A 86 -6.96 7.25 7.75
C LEU A 86 -7.69 8.59 7.58
N ASN A 87 -8.47 9.00 8.58
CA ASN A 87 -9.27 10.23 8.47
C ASN A 87 -8.38 11.45 8.26
N GLN A 88 -7.29 11.57 9.01
CA GLN A 88 -6.33 12.65 8.82
C GLN A 88 -5.61 12.58 7.47
N SER A 89 -5.35 11.38 6.96
CA SER A 89 -4.81 11.19 5.61
C SER A 89 -5.82 11.63 4.53
N LEU A 90 -7.12 11.39 4.72
CA LEU A 90 -8.17 11.82 3.78
C LEU A 90 -8.34 13.35 3.74
N GLU A 91 -8.10 14.04 4.85
CA GLU A 91 -8.16 15.51 4.95
C GLU A 91 -6.96 16.22 4.33
N SER A 92 -5.89 15.49 3.99
CA SER A 92 -4.66 16.02 3.41
C SER A 92 -4.54 15.71 1.91
N GLU A 93 -3.62 16.41 1.25
CA GLU A 93 -3.38 16.28 -0.19
C GLU A 93 -1.95 15.83 -0.50
N GLY A 94 -1.75 15.38 -1.74
CA GLY A 94 -0.42 14.99 -2.23
C GLY A 94 0.19 13.84 -1.43
N ASP A 95 1.47 14.00 -1.09
CA ASP A 95 2.29 13.03 -0.37
C ASP A 95 2.35 13.25 1.14
N TRP A 96 1.51 14.13 1.68
CA TRP A 96 1.37 14.29 3.13
C TRP A 96 0.70 13.05 3.72
N GLY A 97 1.44 12.34 4.57
CA GLY A 97 1.02 11.06 5.14
C GLY A 97 1.72 10.75 6.45
N TYR A 98 1.46 9.57 6.98
CA TYR A 98 1.92 9.15 8.30
C TYR A 98 3.20 8.32 8.23
N ASP A 99 4.27 8.81 8.84
CA ASP A 99 5.48 8.03 9.13
C ASP A 99 5.21 7.20 10.39
N ALA A 100 4.98 5.90 10.19
CA ALA A 100 4.69 4.97 11.27
C ALA A 100 5.91 4.66 12.16
N GLU A 101 7.14 4.84 11.65
CA GLU A 101 8.35 4.66 12.45
C GLU A 101 8.56 5.84 13.42
N ALA A 102 8.34 7.07 12.93
CA ALA A 102 8.49 8.27 13.73
C ALA A 102 7.23 8.67 14.53
N GLY A 103 6.05 8.17 14.12
CA GLY A 103 4.77 8.48 14.75
C GLY A 103 4.23 9.88 14.42
N GLU A 104 4.58 10.44 13.26
CA GLU A 104 4.23 11.80 12.88
C GLU A 104 3.77 11.90 11.42
N PHE A 105 3.02 12.96 11.09
CA PHE A 105 2.67 13.28 9.70
C PHE A 105 3.76 14.12 9.05
N CYS A 106 4.15 13.75 7.84
CA CYS A 106 5.17 14.44 7.05
C CYS A 106 4.96 14.26 5.54
N HIS A 107 5.76 14.94 4.73
CA HIS A 107 5.90 14.64 3.29
C HIS A 107 6.65 13.32 3.12
N LEU A 108 5.92 12.27 2.75
CA LEU A 108 6.46 10.90 2.72
C LEU A 108 7.59 10.75 1.70
N LEU A 109 7.50 11.41 0.54
CA LEU A 109 8.53 11.29 -0.51
C LEU A 109 9.83 11.98 -0.08
N GLU A 110 9.74 13.15 0.55
CA GLU A 110 10.91 13.85 1.11
C GLU A 110 11.57 13.04 2.22
N ARG A 111 10.76 12.33 3.03
CA ARG A 111 11.23 11.43 4.08
C ARG A 111 11.80 10.11 3.55
N GLY A 112 11.62 9.82 2.25
CA GLY A 112 12.07 8.58 1.61
C GLY A 112 11.13 7.38 1.81
N ILE A 113 9.89 7.62 2.26
CA ILE A 113 8.85 6.61 2.42
C ILE A 113 8.06 6.52 1.12
N MET A 114 8.47 5.58 0.28
CA MET A 114 7.99 5.47 -1.09
C MET A 114 7.84 4.02 -1.51
N ASP A 115 6.85 3.74 -2.35
CA ASP A 115 6.63 2.42 -2.93
C ASP A 115 6.79 2.48 -4.45
N PRO A 116 7.34 1.43 -5.10
CA PRO A 116 7.31 1.33 -6.55
C PRO A 116 5.87 1.23 -7.05
N THR A 117 5.48 2.07 -8.03
CA THR A 117 4.12 2.10 -8.59
C THR A 117 3.65 0.72 -9.03
N LYS A 118 4.56 -0.02 -9.70
CA LYS A 118 4.32 -1.38 -10.19
C LYS A 118 3.90 -2.34 -9.08
N VAL A 119 4.54 -2.24 -7.92
CA VAL A 119 4.29 -3.14 -6.78
C VAL A 119 2.92 -2.82 -6.18
N THR A 120 2.63 -1.54 -5.95
CA THR A 120 1.33 -1.10 -5.43
C THR A 120 0.19 -1.50 -6.36
N ARG A 121 0.34 -1.30 -7.68
CA ARG A 121 -0.66 -1.72 -8.67
C ARG A 121 -0.87 -3.24 -8.66
N ALA A 122 0.22 -4.00 -8.80
CA ALA A 122 0.16 -5.46 -8.85
C ALA A 122 -0.46 -6.07 -7.59
N ALA A 123 -0.21 -5.47 -6.41
CA ALA A 123 -0.83 -5.91 -5.16
C ALA A 123 -2.36 -5.81 -5.22
N ILE A 124 -2.89 -4.69 -5.72
CA ILE A 124 -4.34 -4.47 -5.84
C ILE A 124 -4.94 -5.39 -6.91
N GLU A 125 -4.30 -5.49 -8.09
CA GLU A 125 -4.76 -6.35 -9.19
C GLU A 125 -4.84 -7.82 -8.75
N ASN A 126 -3.82 -8.31 -8.06
CA ASN A 126 -3.79 -9.68 -7.55
C ASN A 126 -4.85 -9.90 -6.46
N ALA A 127 -5.01 -8.95 -5.54
CA ALA A 127 -6.03 -9.04 -4.49
C ALA A 127 -7.45 -9.08 -5.09
N ALA A 128 -7.73 -8.22 -6.07
CA ALA A 128 -9.00 -8.21 -6.79
C ALA A 128 -9.22 -9.52 -7.56
N SER A 129 -8.19 -10.07 -8.20
CA SER A 129 -8.27 -11.36 -8.90
C SER A 129 -8.63 -12.51 -7.96
N VAL A 130 -8.03 -12.56 -6.76
CA VAL A 130 -8.35 -13.59 -5.76
C VAL A 130 -9.76 -13.39 -5.21
N ALA A 131 -10.15 -12.15 -4.90
CA ALA A 131 -11.49 -11.85 -4.41
C ALA A 131 -12.57 -12.26 -5.42
N ALA A 132 -12.39 -11.94 -6.70
CA ALA A 132 -13.30 -12.34 -7.77
C ALA A 132 -13.45 -13.86 -7.83
N MET A 133 -12.33 -14.61 -7.81
CA MET A 133 -12.34 -16.07 -7.81
C MET A 133 -13.13 -16.64 -6.63
N VAL A 134 -12.90 -16.11 -5.42
CA VAL A 134 -13.58 -16.56 -4.19
C VAL A 134 -15.09 -16.28 -4.26
N LEU A 135 -15.50 -15.15 -4.81
CA LEU A 135 -16.91 -14.77 -4.92
C LEU A 135 -17.68 -15.56 -5.99
N THR A 136 -16.98 -16.06 -7.02
CA THR A 136 -17.60 -16.81 -8.13
C THR A 136 -17.52 -18.32 -7.98
N THR A 137 -16.75 -18.83 -7.02
CA THR A 137 -16.61 -20.27 -6.78
C THR A 137 -17.66 -20.69 -5.75
N GLU A 138 -18.53 -21.63 -6.12
CA GLU A 138 -19.52 -22.28 -5.25
C GLU A 138 -18.87 -23.26 -4.25
#